data_AF-A0A430I2W1-F1
#
_entry.id   AF-A0A430I2W1-F1
#
_cell.length_a   1.000
_cell.length_b   1.000
_cell.length_c   1.000
_cell.angle_alpha   90.00
_cell.angle_beta   90.00
_cell.angle_gamma   90.00
#
_symmetry.space_group_name_H-M   'P 1'
#
loop_
_entity.id
_entity.type
_entity.pdbx_description
1 polymer ?
#
loop_
_entity_poly.entity_id
_entity_poly.type
_entity_poly.pdbx_seq_one_letter_code
_entity_poly.pdbx_strand_id
1 'polypeptide(L)'
;MKLIWATRGRDWGFRFLLKGGYEDPLPVYESVFGTLPGREGYRKVGDKIALRFPDPELREDASGRVIPHEFVVLGERAAGLGSFEEAFSVIWPLVAGRYEQIWNVPQPPRNLEQ
;
A
#
# COMPACT_ATOMS: atom_id res chain seq x y z
N MET A 1 -11.84 5.75 -6.83
CA MET A 1 -10.45 6.10 -6.45
C MET A 1 -9.52 5.07 -7.08
N LYS A 2 -8.40 5.46 -7.69
CA LYS A 2 -7.43 4.50 -8.25
C LYS A 2 -6.22 4.42 -7.33
N LEU A 3 -6.25 3.44 -6.43
CA LEU A 3 -5.20 3.15 -5.46
C LEU A 3 -4.78 1.70 -5.66
N ILE A 4 -3.49 1.48 -5.90
CA ILE A 4 -2.92 0.15 -5.73
C ILE A 4 -2.43 0.08 -4.29
N TRP A 5 -2.79 -0.99 -3.58
CA TRP A 5 -2.31 -1.25 -2.23
C TRP A 5 -1.77 -2.66 -2.17
N ALA A 6 -0.49 -2.76 -1.84
CA ALA A 6 0.21 -4.00 -1.64
C ALA A 6 0.69 -4.09 -0.19
N THR A 7 0.39 -5.21 0.45
CA THR A 7 0.81 -5.49 1.83
C THR A 7 0.74 -7.00 2.07
N ARG A 8 0.90 -7.42 3.32
CA ARG A 8 0.82 -8.81 3.78
C ARG A 8 0.02 -8.88 5.07
N GLY A 9 -0.27 -10.08 5.52
CA GLY A 9 -0.84 -10.29 6.84
C GLY A 9 0.13 -11.01 7.74
N ARG A 10 -0.40 -11.46 8.88
CA ARG A 10 0.33 -12.29 9.82
C ARG A 10 0.76 -13.61 9.18
N ASP A 11 -0.23 -14.32 8.63
CA ASP A 11 -0.08 -15.70 8.16
C ASP A 11 -0.12 -15.83 6.63
N TRP A 12 -0.34 -14.73 5.91
CA TRP A 12 -0.32 -14.69 4.44
C TRP A 12 0.72 -13.69 3.92
N GLY A 13 1.37 -14.07 2.81
CA GLY A 13 2.43 -13.29 2.18
C GLY A 13 1.94 -12.05 1.43
N PHE A 14 2.86 -11.41 0.70
CA PHE A 14 2.58 -10.16 0.00
C PHE A 14 1.50 -10.31 -1.09
N ARG A 15 0.53 -9.40 -1.14
CA ARG A 15 -0.63 -9.41 -2.04
C ARG A 15 -1.07 -7.99 -2.39
N PHE A 16 -1.63 -7.83 -3.58
CA PHE A 16 -2.37 -6.63 -3.96
C PHE A 16 -3.80 -6.72 -3.43
N LEU A 17 -4.11 -5.91 -2.42
CA LEU A 17 -5.45 -5.84 -1.82
C LEU A 17 -6.36 -4.87 -2.57
N LEU A 18 -5.78 -3.79 -3.11
CA LEU A 18 -6.43 -2.90 -4.07
C LEU A 18 -5.61 -2.87 -5.34
N LYS A 19 -6.27 -2.93 -6.51
CA LYS A 19 -5.60 -2.99 -7.81
C LYS A 19 -5.72 -1.70 -8.60
N GLY A 20 -6.44 -0.70 -8.10
CA GLY A 20 -6.63 0.58 -8.78
C GLY A 20 -7.38 0.46 -10.11
N GLY A 21 -8.18 -0.60 -10.28
CA GLY A 21 -8.91 -0.90 -11.52
C GLY A 21 -8.07 -1.55 -12.63
N TYR A 22 -6.86 -2.04 -12.32
CA TYR A 22 -6.07 -2.86 -13.24
C TYR A 22 -6.35 -4.35 -13.02
N GLU A 23 -6.36 -5.12 -14.11
CA GLU A 23 -6.39 -6.58 -14.04
C GLU A 23 -5.11 -7.11 -13.38
N ASP A 24 -3.97 -6.60 -13.88
CA ASP A 24 -2.63 -6.81 -13.33
C ASP A 24 -2.00 -5.47 -12.88
N PRO A 25 -1.90 -5.22 -11.55
CA PRO A 25 -1.29 -4.00 -11.02
C PRO A 25 0.24 -4.06 -10.97
N LEU A 26 0.87 -5.23 -11.19
CA LEU A 26 2.31 -5.41 -11.01
C LEU A 26 3.16 -4.46 -11.87
N PRO A 27 2.89 -4.28 -13.19
CA PRO A 27 3.70 -3.39 -14.01
C PRO A 27 3.66 -1.93 -13.55
N VAL A 28 2.50 -1.47 -13.06
CA VAL A 28 2.32 -0.11 -12.54
C VAL A 28 3.07 0.04 -11.22
N TYR A 29 2.97 -0.95 -10.34
CA TYR A 29 3.67 -1.00 -9.06
C TYR A 29 5.20 -0.97 -9.25
N GLU A 30 5.75 -1.82 -10.11
CA GLU A 30 7.21 -1.88 -10.35
C GLU A 30 7.76 -0.59 -10.93
N SER A 31 6.99 0.09 -11.80
CA SER A 31 7.41 1.35 -12.43
C SER A 31 7.73 2.48 -11.44
N VAL A 32 7.16 2.44 -10.23
CA VAL A 32 7.37 3.47 -9.21
C VAL A 32 8.24 2.98 -8.05
N PHE A 33 8.14 1.69 -7.68
CA PHE A 33 8.85 1.10 -6.53
C PHE A 33 10.22 0.50 -6.85
N GLY A 34 10.55 0.19 -8.11
CA GLY A 34 11.82 -0.46 -8.47
C GLY A 34 13.08 0.30 -8.05
N THR A 35 12.94 1.55 -7.62
CA THR A 35 14.02 2.46 -7.25
C THR A 35 13.80 3.14 -5.89
N LEU A 36 12.77 2.77 -5.12
CA LEU A 36 12.49 3.34 -3.79
C LEU A 36 13.22 2.52 -2.69
N PRO A 37 14.30 3.04 -2.09
CA PRO A 37 15.04 2.32 -1.06
C PRO A 37 14.33 2.37 0.29
N GLY A 38 14.75 1.49 1.21
CA GLY A 38 14.41 1.60 2.63
C GLY A 38 13.02 1.10 3.03
N ARG A 39 12.73 1.22 4.33
CA ARG A 39 11.50 0.75 4.97
C ARG A 39 10.36 1.78 4.94
N GLU A 40 10.70 3.04 4.70
CA GLU A 40 9.80 4.17 4.56
C GLU A 40 10.26 5.00 3.37
N GLY A 41 9.32 5.52 2.58
CA GLY A 41 9.68 6.34 1.45
C GLY A 41 8.48 6.93 0.73
N TYR A 42 8.73 8.08 0.12
CA TYR A 42 7.81 8.76 -0.77
C TYR A 42 8.53 9.07 -2.07
N ARG A 43 7.86 8.83 -3.20
CA ARG A 43 8.38 9.21 -4.51
C ARG A 43 7.25 9.53 -5.47
N LYS A 44 7.41 10.64 -6.17
CA LYS A 44 6.53 11.04 -7.27
C LYS A 44 7.18 10.71 -8.61
N VAL A 45 6.44 10.06 -9.50
CA VAL A 45 6.86 9.70 -10.86
C VAL A 45 5.74 10.08 -11.82
N GLY A 46 5.88 11.23 -12.47
CA GLY A 46 4.82 11.79 -13.32
C GLY A 46 3.52 11.99 -12.55
N ASP A 47 2.48 11.26 -12.96
CA ASP A 47 1.12 11.27 -12.40
C ASP A 47 0.89 10.22 -11.30
N LYS A 48 1.98 9.60 -10.79
CA LYS A 48 1.91 8.53 -9.79
C LYS A 48 2.74 8.88 -8.57
N ILE A 49 2.31 8.38 -7.42
CA ILE A 49 3.08 8.42 -6.17
C ILE A 49 3.26 7.01 -5.66
N ALA A 50 4.49 6.65 -5.36
CA ALA A 50 4.84 5.54 -4.49
C ALA A 50 4.94 6.02 -3.04
N LEU A 51 4.28 5.31 -2.14
CA LEU A 51 4.33 5.55 -0.70
C LEU A 51 4.57 4.21 0.01
N ARG A 52 5.63 4.12 0.81
CA ARG A 52 5.95 2.97 1.67
C ARG A 52 6.08 3.44 3.11
N PHE A 53 5.50 2.70 4.04
CA PHE A 53 5.72 2.88 5.47
C PHE A 53 5.48 1.57 6.24
N PRO A 54 6.11 1.38 7.42
CA PRO A 54 5.76 0.29 8.33
C PRO A 54 4.34 0.46 8.89
N ASP A 55 3.66 -0.64 9.22
CA ASP A 55 2.33 -0.59 9.85
C ASP A 55 2.37 0.34 11.09
N PRO A 56 1.52 1.39 11.13
CA PRO A 56 1.55 2.38 12.20
C PRO A 56 1.25 1.83 13.60
N GLU A 57 0.59 0.68 13.69
CA GLU A 57 0.30 -0.03 14.93
C GLU A 57 1.34 -1.12 15.22
N LEU A 58 2.44 -1.15 14.45
CA LEU A 58 3.56 -2.08 14.57
C LEU A 58 3.13 -3.55 14.50
N ARG A 59 2.07 -3.86 13.75
CA ARG A 59 1.63 -5.24 13.54
C ARG A 59 2.72 -6.03 12.80
N GLU A 60 2.94 -7.25 13.24
CA GLU A 60 4.02 -8.12 12.73
C GLU A 60 3.49 -9.33 11.97
N ASP A 61 4.29 -9.81 11.02
CA ASP A 61 4.08 -11.10 10.40
C ASP A 61 4.44 -12.27 11.34
N ALA A 62 4.15 -13.51 10.93
CA ALA A 62 4.50 -14.71 11.72
C ALA A 62 6.01 -14.86 12.01
N SER A 63 6.88 -14.11 11.32
CA SER A 63 8.33 -14.08 11.55
C SER A 63 8.77 -12.94 12.47
N GLY A 64 7.83 -12.17 13.05
CA GLY A 64 8.15 -11.02 13.91
C GLY A 64 8.63 -9.78 13.15
N ARG A 65 8.37 -9.68 11.85
CA ARG A 65 8.71 -8.48 11.05
C ARG A 65 7.51 -7.55 11.00
N VAL A 66 7.72 -6.27 11.35
CA VAL A 66 6.70 -5.23 11.15
C VAL A 66 6.26 -5.21 9.68
N ILE A 67 4.96 -5.30 9.47
CA ILE A 67 4.36 -5.41 8.15
C ILE A 67 4.51 -4.08 7.41
N PRO A 68 5.02 -4.08 6.17
CA PRO A 68 5.04 -2.88 5.34
C PRO A 68 3.70 -2.66 4.63
N HIS A 69 3.35 -1.40 4.43
CA HIS A 69 2.30 -0.99 3.51
C HIS A 69 2.91 -0.22 2.34
N GLU A 70 2.53 -0.62 1.13
CA GLU A 70 2.99 0.00 -0.10
C GLU A 70 1.80 0.41 -0.95
N PHE A 71 1.79 1.68 -1.35
CA PHE A 71 0.71 2.27 -2.12
C PHE A 71 1.23 2.88 -3.40
N VAL A 72 0.45 2.72 -4.47
CA VAL A 72 0.55 3.57 -5.66
C VAL A 72 -0.71 4.40 -5.77
N VAL A 73 -0.57 5.71 -5.59
CA VAL A 73 -1.64 6.68 -5.83
C VAL A 73 -1.58 7.12 -7.28
N LEU A 74 -2.72 7.10 -7.97
CA LEU A 74 -2.82 7.34 -9.41
C LEU A 74 -3.72 8.55 -9.71
N GLY A 75 -3.39 9.27 -10.79
CA GLY A 75 -4.26 10.30 -11.38
C GLY A 75 -4.28 11.61 -10.59
N GLU A 76 -5.39 12.35 -10.67
CA GLU A 76 -5.50 13.74 -10.15
C GLU A 76 -5.17 13.85 -8.66
N ARG A 77 -5.44 12.82 -7.86
CA ARG A 77 -5.14 12.83 -6.42
C ARG A 77 -3.64 12.75 -6.13
N ALA A 78 -2.84 12.21 -7.06
CA ALA A 78 -1.38 12.26 -6.97
C ALA A 78 -0.84 13.68 -7.24
N ALA A 79 -1.58 14.55 -7.92
CA ALA A 79 -1.14 15.91 -8.17
C ALA A 79 -1.08 16.73 -6.86
N GLY A 80 -2.06 16.53 -5.96
CA GLY A 80 -2.20 17.27 -4.71
C GLY A 80 -1.48 16.70 -3.49
N LEU A 81 -0.76 15.58 -3.63
CA LEU A 81 0.09 15.03 -2.58
C LEU A 81 1.54 15.33 -2.95
N GLY A 82 2.18 16.22 -2.19
CA GLY A 82 3.53 16.72 -2.42
C GLY A 82 4.59 16.06 -1.54
N SER A 83 4.19 15.58 -0.36
CA SER A 83 5.11 14.98 0.62
C SER A 83 4.66 13.60 1.12
N PHE A 84 5.56 12.96 1.88
CA PHE A 84 5.28 11.72 2.60
C PHE A 84 4.12 11.92 3.60
N GLU A 85 4.19 12.96 4.42
CA GLU A 85 3.23 13.26 5.49
C GLU A 85 1.83 13.53 4.93
N GLU A 86 1.74 14.29 3.83
CA GLU A 86 0.49 14.54 3.13
C GLU A 86 -0.10 13.25 2.57
N ALA A 87 0.72 12.44 1.90
CA ALA A 87 0.27 11.18 1.33
C ALA A 87 -0.15 10.19 2.43
N PHE A 88 0.62 10.07 3.51
CA PHE A 88 0.31 9.22 4.65
C PHE A 88 -1.00 9.60 5.33
N SER A 89 -1.17 10.89 5.66
CA SER A 89 -2.36 11.41 6.35
C SER A 89 -3.64 11.25 5.52
N VAL A 90 -3.54 11.23 4.19
CA VAL A 90 -4.68 11.01 3.30
C VAL A 90 -4.94 9.52 3.04
N ILE A 91 -3.90 8.70 2.86
CA ILE A 91 -4.06 7.32 2.40
C ILE A 91 -4.33 6.34 3.54
N TRP A 92 -3.59 6.43 4.66
CA TRP A 92 -3.72 5.44 5.74
C TRP A 92 -5.14 5.36 6.31
N PRO A 93 -5.84 6.47 6.61
CA PRO A 93 -7.20 6.40 7.17
C PRO A 93 -8.23 5.70 6.26
N LEU A 94 -7.98 5.63 4.96
CA LEU A 94 -8.89 4.98 4.00
C LEU A 94 -8.88 3.47 4.11
N VAL A 95 -7.79 2.88 4.60
CA VAL A 95 -7.60 1.42 4.62
C VAL A 95 -7.37 0.87 6.02
N ALA A 96 -7.02 1.70 7.01
CA ALA A 96 -6.68 1.28 8.36
C ALA A 96 -7.74 0.35 8.99
N GLY A 97 -9.01 0.80 9.03
CA GLY A 97 -10.08 0.00 9.62
C GLY A 97 -10.40 -1.30 8.85
N ARG A 98 -10.13 -1.33 7.54
CA ARG A 98 -10.27 -2.56 6.75
C ARG A 98 -9.11 -3.51 7.01
N TYR A 99 -7.90 -2.97 7.16
CA TYR A 99 -6.70 -3.74 7.46
C TYR A 99 -6.79 -4.40 8.84
N GLU A 100 -7.29 -3.67 9.85
CA GLU A 100 -7.55 -4.16 11.20
C GLU A 100 -8.36 -5.47 11.20
N GLN A 101 -9.33 -5.60 10.29
CA GLN A 101 -10.20 -6.77 10.17
C GLN A 101 -9.56 -7.97 9.47
N ILE A 102 -8.49 -7.77 8.68
CA ILE A 102 -7.97 -8.79 7.76
C ILE A 102 -6.51 -9.19 8.03
N TRP A 103 -5.73 -8.37 8.73
CA TRP A 103 -4.30 -8.62 8.88
C TRP A 103 -4.00 -9.96 9.57
N ASN A 104 -4.84 -10.35 10.54
CA ASN A 104 -4.70 -11.56 11.35
C ASN A 104 -5.73 -12.65 10.98
N VAL A 105 -6.17 -12.70 9.73
CA VAL A 105 -6.91 -13.87 9.22
C VAL A 105 -5.95 -14.86 8.55
N PRO A 106 -6.21 -16.18 8.62
CA PRO A 106 -5.27 -17.19 8.12
C PRO A 106 -5.18 -17.25 6.59
N GLN A 107 -6.15 -16.69 5.87
CA GLN A 107 -6.18 -16.65 4.40
C GLN A 107 -6.30 -15.22 3.91
N PRO A 108 -5.61 -14.86 2.80
CA PRO A 108 -5.72 -13.52 2.26
C PRO A 108 -7.14 -13.29 1.71
N PRO A 109 -7.69 -12.07 1.82
CA PRO A 109 -8.91 -11.72 1.11
C PRO A 109 -8.66 -11.75 -0.42
N ARG A 110 -9.70 -12.06 -1.21
CA ARG A 110 -9.57 -12.16 -2.69
C ARG A 110 -9.14 -10.84 -3.34
N ASN A 111 -9.75 -9.73 -2.93
CA ASN A 111 -9.42 -8.33 -3.20
C ASN A 111 -10.43 -7.46 -2.44
N LEU A 112 -10.13 -6.17 -2.31
CA LEU A 112 -10.95 -5.21 -1.56
C LEU A 112 -11.57 -4.13 -2.44
N GLU A 113 -11.64 -4.35 -3.76
CA GLU A 113 -12.31 -3.43 -4.67
C GLU A 113 -13.82 -3.51 -4.42
N GLN A 114 -14.35 -2.54 -3.66
CA GLN A 114 -15.77 -2.36 -3.36
C GLN A 114 -16.16 -0.91 -3.63
#